data_AF-A0A3R9T815-F1
#
_entry.id   AF-A0A3R9T815-F1
#
_cell.length_a   1.000
_cell.length_b   1.000
_cell.length_c   1.000
_cell.angle_alpha   90.00
_cell.angle_beta   90.00
_cell.angle_gamma   90.00
#
_symmetry.space_group_name_H-M   'P 1'
#
loop_
_entity.id
_entity.type
_entity.pdbx_description
1 polymer ?
#
loop_
_entity_poly.entity_id
_entity_poly.type
_entity_poly.pdbx_seq_one_letter_code
_entity_poly.pdbx_strand_id
1 'polypeptide(L)' 'IQIKLTHDLLQPSLAKDLQNILLPYCNVDMHQHIAIQLQIDQPYAQAELQLGPQWKVAPLDELLAKLRDYFGKDNIHIEY' A
#
# COMPACT_ATOMS: atom_id res chain seq x y z
N ILE A 1 -5.51 -0.60 4.83
CA ILE A 1 -4.40 -1.53 4.47
C ILE A 1 -3.12 -0.96 5.04
N GLN A 2 -2.40 -1.75 5.83
CA GLN A 2 -1.06 -1.41 6.33
C GLN A 2 -0.01 -2.19 5.53
N ILE A 3 1.01 -1.50 5.06
CA ILE A 3 2.12 -2.09 4.29
C ILE A 3 3.42 -1.74 5.02
N LYS A 4 4.15 -2.76 5.44
CA LYS A 4 5.47 -2.61 6.02
C LYS A 4 6.50 -2.51 4.91
N LEU A 5 7.20 -1.38 4.87
CA LEU A 5 8.30 -1.12 3.95
C LEU A 5 9.60 -1.49 4.66
N THR A 6 10.26 -2.53 4.16
CA THR A 6 11.63 -2.86 4.53
C THR A 6 12.61 -2.02 3.70
N HIS A 7 13.85 -1.92 4.16
CA HIS A 7 14.89 -1.13 3.50
C HIS A 7 15.11 -1.53 2.02
N ASP A 8 14.92 -2.80 1.68
CA ASP A 8 15.09 -3.34 0.33
C ASP A 8 14.00 -2.85 -0.66
N LEU A 9 12.82 -2.51 -0.13
CA LEU A 9 11.64 -2.07 -0.88
C LEU A 9 11.61 -0.54 -1.08
N LEU A 10 12.46 0.23 -0.38
CA LEU A 10 12.59 1.68 -0.50
C LEU A 10 13.42 2.07 -1.73
N GLN A 11 12.92 1.70 -2.90
CA GLN A 11 13.53 2.04 -4.17
C GLN A 11 12.95 3.35 -4.71
N PRO A 12 13.70 4.13 -5.50
CA PRO A 12 13.17 5.35 -6.13
C PRO A 12 12.00 5.08 -7.08
N SER A 13 11.83 3.85 -7.59
CA SER A 13 10.69 3.45 -8.41
C SER A 13 9.42 3.19 -7.60
N LEU A 14 9.54 2.93 -6.29
CA LEU A 14 8.42 2.54 -5.41
C LEU A 14 7.20 3.43 -5.56
N ALA A 15 7.39 4.76 -5.58
CA ALA A 15 6.29 5.70 -5.70
C ALA A 15 5.53 5.52 -7.01
N LYS A 16 6.24 5.26 -8.11
CA LYS A 16 5.66 5.05 -9.44
C LYS A 16 5.01 3.67 -9.56
N ASP A 17 5.65 2.64 -9.02
CA ASP A 17 5.11 1.28 -8.99
C ASP A 17 3.83 1.21 -8.15
N LEU A 18 3.87 1.77 -6.94
CA LEU A 18 2.70 1.91 -6.07
C LEU A 18 1.61 2.71 -6.78
N GLN A 19 1.94 3.84 -7.39
CA GLN A 19 0.96 4.62 -8.15
C GLN A 19 0.29 3.77 -9.23
N ASN A 20 1.05 3.07 -10.08
CA ASN A 20 0.51 2.22 -11.14
C ASN A 20 -0.37 1.09 -10.60
N ILE A 21 -0.01 0.51 -9.44
CA ILE A 21 -0.80 -0.51 -8.78
C ILE A 21 -2.11 0.08 -8.24
N LEU A 22 -2.08 1.24 -7.58
CA LEU A 22 -3.24 1.81 -6.88
C LEU A 22 -4.22 2.56 -7.77
N LEU A 23 -3.73 3.26 -8.80
CA LEU A 23 -4.52 4.14 -9.68
C LEU A 23 -5.81 3.51 -10.22
N PRO A 24 -5.82 2.25 -10.71
CA PRO A 24 -7.06 1.62 -11.19
C PRO A 24 -8.06 1.28 -10.06
N TYR A 25 -7.63 1.24 -8.80
CA TYR A 25 -8.46 0.89 -7.66
C TYR A 25 -8.91 2.09 -6.81
N CYS A 26 -8.44 3.31 -7.11
CA CYS A 26 -8.83 4.54 -6.41
C CYS A 26 -10.21 5.09 -6.82
N ASN A 27 -10.68 4.79 -8.03
CA ASN A 27 -11.94 5.29 -8.58
C ASN A 27 -12.87 4.12 -8.95
N VAL A 28 -13.06 3.19 -8.02
CA VAL A 28 -13.94 2.04 -8.25
C VAL A 28 -15.32 2.37 -7.72
N ASP A 29 -16.23 2.70 -8.62
CA ASP A 29 -17.63 3.00 -8.27
C ASP A 29 -18.28 1.87 -7.45
N MET A 30 -19.12 2.24 -6.49
CA MET A 30 -19.86 1.33 -5.60
C MET A 30 -19.04 0.49 -4.59
N HIS A 31 -17.73 0.75 -4.41
CA HIS A 31 -16.93 0.09 -3.38
C HIS A 31 -16.56 1.03 -2.20
N GLN A 32 -16.43 0.46 -1.00
CA GLN A 32 -15.84 1.15 0.14
C GLN A 32 -14.34 1.29 -0.08
N HIS A 33 -13.86 2.52 -0.15
CA HIS A 33 -12.43 2.81 -0.31
C HIS A 33 -11.77 2.96 1.06
N ILE A 34 -10.69 2.22 1.26
CA ILE A 34 -9.93 2.23 2.51
C ILE A 34 -8.59 2.92 2.32
N ALA A 35 -8.11 3.55 3.39
CA ALA A 35 -6.82 4.21 3.39
C ALA A 35 -5.69 3.18 3.39
N ILE A 36 -4.59 3.58 2.75
CA ILE A 36 -3.32 2.84 2.78
C ILE A 36 -2.37 3.58 3.70
N GLN A 37 -1.76 2.82 4.60
CA GLN A 37 -0.77 3.27 5.55
C GLN A 37 0.52 2.50 5.28
N LEU A 38 1.60 3.22 5.06
CA LEU A 38 2.93 2.65 4.84
C LEU A 38 3.70 2.80 6.16
N GLN A 39 4.11 1.69 6.75
CA GLN A 39 4.95 1.65 7.93
C GLN A 39 6.39 1.44 7.49
N ILE A 40 7.23 2.44 7.75
CA ILE A 40 8.65 2.41 7.42
C ILE A 40 9.39 2.13 8.73
N ASP A 41 9.93 0.91 8.84
CA ASP A 41 10.73 0.51 9.98
C ASP A 41 12.21 0.68 9.63
N GLN A 42 12.88 1.58 10.34
CA GLN A 42 14.31 1.82 10.24
C GLN A 42 14.97 1.40 11.56
N PRO A 43 16.25 1.01 11.55
CA PRO A 43 16.95 0.50 12.75
C PRO A 43 16.91 1.43 13.97
N TYR A 44 16.67 2.73 13.77
CA TYR A 44 16.65 3.75 14.81
C TYR A 44 15.36 4.59 14.83
N ALA A 45 14.40 4.32 13.95
CA ALA A 45 13.19 5.13 13.83
C ALA A 45 12.05 4.35 13.17
N GLN A 46 10.82 4.64 13.59
CA GLN A 46 9.62 4.19 12.92
C GLN A 46 8.92 5.40 12.34
N ALA A 47 8.50 5.32 11.08
CA ALA A 47 7.71 6.34 10.44
C ALA A 47 6.46 5.72 9.84
N GLU A 48 5.35 6.43 9.98
CA GLU A 48 4.07 6.02 9.42
C GLU A 48 3.64 7.07 8.40
N LEU A 49 3.43 6.63 7.16
CA LEU A 49 3.02 7.47 6.06
C LEU A 49 1.61 7.08 5.66
N GLN A 50 0.64 7.93 5.97
CA GLN A 50 -0.73 7.78 5.50
C GLN A 50 -0.88 8.48 4.15
N LEU A 51 -1.37 7.76 3.15
CA LEU A 51 -1.66 8.37 1.85
C LEU A 51 -2.90 9.26 1.94
N GLY A 52 -2.91 10.34 1.16
CA GLY A 52 -4.02 11.27 1.10
C GLY A 52 -5.34 10.61 0.65
N PRO A 53 -6.50 11.28 0.85
CA PRO A 53 -7.82 10.69 0.60
C PRO A 53 -8.05 10.25 -0.86
N GLN A 54 -7.35 10.87 -1.82
CA GLN A 54 -7.36 10.49 -3.24
C GLN A 54 -6.69 9.13 -3.55
N TRP A 55 -5.94 8.59 -2.58
CA TRP A 55 -5.24 7.30 -2.68
C TRP A 55 -5.95 6.20 -1.90
N LYS A 56 -7.16 6.47 -1.40
CA LYS A 56 -8.00 5.42 -0.84
C LYS A 56 -8.38 4.49 -1.99
N VAL A 57 -8.25 3.19 -1.75
CA VAL A 57 -8.47 2.16 -2.77
C VAL A 57 -9.55 1.20 -2.32
N ALA A 58 -10.28 0.64 -3.27
CA ALA A 58 -11.16 -0.48 -2.99
C ALA A 58 -10.33 -1.73 -2.64
N PRO A 59 -10.62 -2.43 -1.53
CA PRO A 59 -9.94 -3.66 -1.13
C PRO A 59 -10.36 -4.85 -1.99
N LEU A 60 -10.06 -4.79 -3.28
CA LEU A 60 -10.30 -5.89 -4.21
C LEU A 60 -9.22 -6.96 -4.06
N ASP A 61 -9.61 -8.23 -4.17
CA ASP A 61 -8.68 -9.37 -4.08
C ASP A 61 -7.50 -9.25 -5.05
N GLU A 62 -7.73 -8.75 -6.27
CA GLU A 62 -6.67 -8.50 -7.25
C GLU A 62 -5.65 -7.46 -6.78
N LEU A 63 -6.11 -6.36 -6.18
CA LEU A 63 -5.22 -5.35 -5.62
C LEU A 63 -4.39 -5.96 -4.49
N LEU A 64 -5.05 -6.67 -3.58
CA LEU A 64 -4.38 -7.32 -2.46
C LEU A 64 -3.36 -8.35 -2.94
N ALA A 65 -3.65 -9.11 -4.00
CA ALA A 65 -2.72 -10.03 -4.63
C ALA A 65 -1.51 -9.32 -5.23
N LYS A 66 -1.72 -8.23 -5.99
CA LYS A 66 -0.63 -7.42 -6.57
C LYS A 66 0.27 -6.79 -5.51
N LEU A 67 -0.33 -6.20 -4.48
CA LEU A 67 0.43 -5.64 -3.37
C LEU A 67 1.24 -6.76 -2.70
N ARG A 68 0.66 -7.94 -2.49
CA ARG A 68 1.34 -9.07 -1.86
C ARG A 68 2.49 -9.64 -2.69
N ASP A 69 2.32 -9.67 -4.01
CA ASP A 69 3.36 -10.08 -4.95
C ASP A 69 4.53 -9.07 -4.95
N TYR A 70 4.20 -7.78 -4.88
CA TYR A 70 5.19 -6.69 -4.90
C TYR A 70 5.93 -6.51 -3.56
N PHE A 71 5.20 -6.43 -2.44
CA PHE A 71 5.75 -6.16 -1.11
C PHE A 71 6.12 -7.44 -0.36
N GLY A 72 5.57 -8.59 -0.73
CA GLY A 72 5.67 -9.85 0.01
C GLY A 72 4.51 -10.07 0.99
N LYS A 73 4.16 -11.34 1.20
CA LYS A 73 3.03 -11.76 2.06
C LYS A 73 3.15 -11.31 3.51
N ASP A 74 4.35 -11.35 4.06
CA ASP A 74 4.61 -11.00 5.46
C ASP A 74 4.61 -9.49 5.72
N ASN A 75 4.67 -8.68 4.66
CA ASN A 75 4.77 -7.23 4.75
C ASN A 75 3.42 -6.52 4.60
N ILE A 76 2.31 -7.24 4.39
CA ILE A 76 0.98 -6.63 4.24
C ILE A 76 0.07 -7.08 5.35
N HIS A 77 -0.56 -6.10 6.01
CA HIS A 77 -1.58 -6.30 7.01
C HIS A 77 -2.88 -5.62 6.59
N ILE A 78 -3.98 -6.36 6.65
CA ILE A 78 -5.30 -5.90 6.23
C ILE A 78 -6.22 -6.07 7.43
N GLU A 79 -6.60 -4.97 8.04
CA GLU A 79 -7.64 -4.91 9.07
C GLU A 79 -8.96 -4.52 8.42
N TYR A 80 -10.04 -5.22 8.81
CA TYR A 80 -11.42 -5.06 8.32
C TYR A 80 -12.25 -4.26 9.32
#